data_AF-A0A9D7YIV9-F1
#
_entry.id   AF-A0A9D7YIV9-F1
#
_cell.length_a   1.000
_cell.length_b   1.000
_cell.length_c   1.000
_cell.angle_alpha   90.00
_cell.angle_beta   90.00
_cell.angle_gamma   90.00
#
_symmetry.space_group_name_H-M   'P 1'
#
loop_
_entity.id
_entity.type
_entity.pdbx_description
1 polymer ?
#
loop_
_entity_poly.entity_id
_entity_poly.type
_entity_poly.pdbx_seq_one_letter_code
_entity_poly.pdbx_strand_id
1 'polypeptide(L)'
;MQEAAGGAPSITVRGATRAMFAFDVAQTIDLDRAEVAVQRAAVGAGREGFSTSRKAPKHFQFNPARLRVTEPCGPIVVAGFPASAAVEAVVYDFGAISIAYTFPVEGALSRLLELGEALYENADLLADSRRRVERLAATLEPAAGRPRVSSLIEDYVVHWIESLGEGRGPMESIDARRADVARLLRCEPGALSAQEIDDAVARRVAYGERDAAVIDWNAALVIGPEVEAEQAILEYANVELLEMRLLDDQLDGSLERAYAAVQRRRSVTGFLRADHDQRAVARMQVDAAALFEGVNNALKLVGDQYLARLYRAASERLHLPAWDASILRKLSTLESIYQKLSDAQATRRMEVLEWIIIVLIAISTVIPFLVGK
;
A
#
# COMPACT_ATOMS: atom_id res chain seq x y z
N MET A 1 -55.84 3.89 -15.38
CA MET A 1 -55.34 4.10 -14.00
C MET A 1 -53.91 3.66 -13.99
N GLN A 2 -53.01 4.63 -14.14
CA GLN A 2 -51.56 4.44 -14.17
C GLN A 2 -51.10 4.78 -12.76
N GLU A 3 -50.79 3.77 -11.96
CA GLU A 3 -50.23 3.97 -10.63
C GLU A 3 -48.86 4.63 -10.80
N ALA A 4 -48.78 5.88 -10.36
CA ALA A 4 -47.54 6.60 -10.19
C ALA A 4 -46.69 5.84 -9.17
N ALA A 5 -45.66 5.13 -9.65
CA ALA A 5 -44.56 4.70 -8.82
C ALA A 5 -43.90 5.96 -8.24
N GLY A 6 -44.28 6.31 -7.01
CA GLY A 6 -43.66 7.37 -6.24
C GLY A 6 -42.21 7.00 -5.95
N GLY A 7 -41.31 7.36 -6.86
CA GLY A 7 -39.88 7.31 -6.61
C GLY A 7 -39.57 8.14 -5.37
N ALA A 8 -38.84 7.56 -4.42
CA ALA A 8 -38.35 8.29 -3.27
C ALA A 8 -37.66 9.60 -3.74
N PRO A 9 -37.81 10.72 -3.01
CA PRO A 9 -37.21 11.98 -3.42
C PRO A 9 -35.70 11.79 -3.66
N SER A 10 -35.25 12.10 -4.87
CA SER A 10 -33.84 12.02 -5.25
C SER A 10 -33.05 13.04 -4.43
N ILE A 11 -32.18 12.56 -3.53
CA ILE A 11 -31.28 13.45 -2.81
C ILE A 11 -30.22 13.97 -3.76
N THR A 12 -30.10 15.29 -3.80
CA THR A 12 -28.98 15.97 -4.44
C THR A 12 -27.79 15.99 -3.49
N VAL A 13 -26.63 15.58 -3.98
CA VAL A 13 -25.35 15.65 -3.31
C VAL A 13 -24.39 16.53 -4.11
N ARG A 14 -23.46 17.15 -3.40
CA ARG A 14 -22.36 17.93 -3.95
C ARG A 14 -21.07 17.47 -3.29
N GLY A 15 -20.01 17.29 -4.07
CA GLY A 15 -18.69 16.88 -3.58
C GLY A 15 -17.80 16.38 -4.72
N ALA A 16 -17.04 15.32 -4.48
CA ALA A 16 -16.19 14.70 -5.50
C ALA A 16 -15.93 13.23 -5.20
N THR A 17 -15.65 12.45 -6.23
CA THR A 17 -15.13 11.08 -6.10
C THR A 17 -13.66 11.06 -6.48
N ARG A 18 -12.82 10.44 -5.65
CA ARG A 18 -11.39 10.28 -5.89
C ARG A 18 -11.08 8.80 -6.13
N ALA A 19 -10.65 8.47 -7.35
CA ALA A 19 -10.18 7.13 -7.69
C ALA A 19 -8.65 7.09 -7.59
N MET A 20 -8.12 6.18 -6.76
CA MET A 20 -6.70 6.10 -6.42
C MET A 20 -6.13 4.76 -6.86
N PHE A 21 -4.91 4.76 -7.37
CA PHE A 21 -4.18 3.56 -7.80
C PHE A 21 -2.79 3.60 -7.18
N ALA A 22 -2.49 2.63 -6.31
CA ALA A 22 -1.19 2.46 -5.67
C ALA A 22 -0.32 1.51 -6.48
N PHE A 23 0.96 1.87 -6.61
CA PHE A 23 1.99 1.10 -7.30
C PHE A 23 3.27 1.08 -6.47
N ASP A 24 3.94 -0.06 -6.43
CA ASP A 24 5.33 -0.17 -5.97
C ASP A 24 6.27 0.04 -7.17
N VAL A 25 7.23 0.96 -7.04
CA VAL A 25 8.15 1.30 -8.14
C VAL A 25 9.63 1.16 -7.77
N ALA A 26 9.96 0.96 -6.51
CA ALA A 26 11.33 0.86 -6.02
C ALA A 26 11.34 0.29 -4.60
N GLN A 27 12.47 -0.22 -4.14
CA GLN A 27 12.58 -0.62 -2.73
C GLN A 27 12.60 0.60 -1.79
N THR A 28 13.23 1.69 -2.24
CA THR A 28 13.29 2.97 -1.51
C THR A 28 13.36 4.14 -2.49
N ILE A 29 12.92 5.32 -2.06
CA ILE A 29 13.06 6.58 -2.78
C ILE A 29 13.58 7.64 -1.81
N ASP A 30 14.72 8.25 -2.14
CA ASP A 30 15.18 9.47 -1.48
C ASP A 30 14.28 10.63 -1.92
N LEU A 31 13.34 11.02 -1.05
CA LEU A 31 12.32 11.99 -1.40
C LEU A 31 12.89 13.39 -1.70
N ASP A 32 14.02 13.77 -1.10
CA ASP A 32 14.66 15.06 -1.34
C ASP A 32 15.31 15.09 -2.73
N ARG A 33 15.98 14.00 -3.10
CA ARG A 33 16.51 13.84 -4.47
C ARG A 33 15.39 13.69 -5.50
N ALA A 34 14.29 13.02 -5.14
CA ALA A 34 13.11 12.86 -5.98
C ALA A 34 12.49 14.22 -6.32
N GLU A 35 12.29 15.08 -5.32
CA GLU A 35 11.74 16.42 -5.52
C GLU A 35 12.60 17.26 -6.47
N VAL A 36 13.92 17.23 -6.29
CA VAL A 36 14.86 17.92 -7.18
C VAL A 36 14.80 17.36 -8.61
N ALA A 37 14.75 16.03 -8.78
CA ALA A 37 14.66 15.40 -10.10
C ALA A 37 13.37 15.80 -10.83
N VAL A 38 12.27 15.79 -10.11
CA VAL A 38 10.94 16.16 -10.60
C VAL A 38 10.90 17.65 -11.01
N GLN A 39 11.38 18.56 -10.16
CA GLN A 39 11.45 19.98 -10.47
C GLN A 39 12.32 20.27 -11.71
N ARG A 40 13.46 19.60 -11.84
CA ARG A 40 14.33 19.72 -13.02
C ARG A 40 13.64 19.23 -14.29
N ALA A 41 12.93 18.11 -14.22
CA ALA A 41 12.19 17.57 -15.36
C ALA A 41 11.05 18.51 -15.80
N ALA A 42 10.35 19.13 -14.86
CA ALA A 42 9.30 20.11 -15.15
C ALA A 42 9.85 21.35 -15.87
N VAL A 43 10.97 21.90 -15.38
CA VAL A 43 11.64 23.07 -15.98
C VAL A 43 12.21 22.74 -17.37
N GLY A 44 12.94 21.61 -17.49
CA GLY A 44 13.57 21.22 -18.75
C GLY A 44 12.60 20.88 -19.87
N ALA A 45 11.38 20.45 -19.53
CA ALA A 45 10.33 20.11 -20.49
C ALA A 45 9.31 21.24 -20.73
N GLY A 46 9.47 22.42 -20.11
CA GLY A 46 8.52 23.54 -20.24
C GLY A 46 7.10 23.18 -19.83
N ARG A 47 6.94 22.27 -18.85
CA ARG A 47 5.63 21.72 -18.47
C ARG A 47 4.90 22.68 -17.53
N GLU A 48 4.10 23.57 -18.09
CA GLU A 48 3.15 24.39 -17.32
C GLU A 48 2.14 23.51 -16.57
N GLY A 49 1.80 23.89 -15.33
CA GLY A 49 0.84 23.17 -14.49
C GLY A 49 1.43 22.03 -13.64
N PHE A 50 2.73 21.79 -13.72
CA PHE A 50 3.43 20.84 -12.86
C PHE A 50 3.85 21.50 -11.53
N SER A 51 3.57 20.87 -10.38
CA SER A 51 4.02 21.39 -9.06
C SER A 51 4.40 20.29 -8.08
N THR A 52 5.24 20.63 -7.09
CA THR A 52 5.59 19.75 -5.96
C THR A 52 5.20 20.35 -4.62
N SER A 53 4.82 19.52 -3.66
CA SER A 53 4.52 19.94 -2.28
C SER A 53 4.86 18.84 -1.27
N ARG A 54 5.33 19.25 -0.09
CA ARG A 54 5.52 18.40 1.10
C ARG A 54 4.48 18.64 2.19
N LYS A 55 3.50 19.51 1.92
CA LYS A 55 2.54 19.95 2.95
C LYS A 55 1.65 18.78 3.38
N ALA A 56 1.66 18.48 4.67
CA ALA A 56 0.68 17.60 5.30
C ALA A 56 -0.52 18.42 5.84
N PRO A 57 -1.71 17.81 5.95
CA PRO A 57 -2.81 18.36 6.73
C PRO A 57 -2.38 18.68 8.16
N LYS A 58 -3.06 19.64 8.82
CA LYS A 58 -2.62 20.22 10.11
C LYS A 58 -2.54 19.22 11.28
N HIS A 59 -3.23 18.07 11.18
CA HIS A 59 -3.55 17.20 12.30
C HIS A 59 -2.79 15.86 12.32
N PHE A 60 -1.89 15.61 11.36
CA PHE A 60 -0.97 14.47 11.39
C PHE A 60 0.27 14.77 10.56
N GLN A 61 1.31 13.95 10.72
CA GLN A 61 2.53 14.07 9.93
C GLN A 61 2.93 12.71 9.37
N PHE A 62 3.38 12.73 8.12
CA PHE A 62 4.15 11.62 7.57
C PHE A 62 5.62 11.87 7.85
N ASN A 63 6.34 10.82 8.25
CA ASN A 63 7.76 10.90 8.53
C ASN A 63 8.50 9.76 7.80
N PRO A 64 9.22 10.07 6.71
CA PRO A 64 9.44 11.40 6.13
C PRO A 64 8.19 11.99 5.44
N ALA A 65 8.17 13.31 5.22
CA ALA A 65 7.06 13.96 4.55
C ALA A 65 6.99 13.52 3.08
N ARG A 66 5.92 12.82 2.70
CA ARG A 66 5.68 12.34 1.33
C ARG A 66 5.72 13.47 0.30
N LEU A 67 6.18 13.15 -0.90
CA LEU A 67 6.27 14.09 -2.01
C LEU A 67 4.99 14.04 -2.83
N ARG A 68 4.21 15.12 -2.83
CA ARG A 68 3.07 15.30 -3.72
C ARG A 68 3.53 15.96 -5.01
N VAL A 69 3.10 15.40 -6.13
CA VAL A 69 3.37 15.85 -7.49
C VAL A 69 2.03 16.05 -8.19
N THR A 70 1.77 17.26 -8.67
CA THR A 70 0.57 17.55 -9.45
C THR A 70 0.94 17.66 -10.91
N GLU A 71 0.24 16.91 -11.77
CA GLU A 71 0.45 16.89 -13.21
C GLU A 71 -0.84 17.25 -13.96
N PRO A 72 -0.77 17.90 -15.13
CA PRO A 72 -1.95 18.10 -15.97
C PRO A 72 -2.65 16.78 -16.33
N CYS A 73 -3.97 16.80 -16.26
CA CYS A 73 -4.85 15.73 -16.72
C CYS A 73 -5.35 16.04 -18.13
N GLY A 74 -5.25 15.07 -19.04
CA GLY A 74 -5.96 15.14 -20.32
C GLY A 74 -7.48 14.98 -20.10
N PRO A 75 -8.30 15.15 -21.15
CA PRO A 75 -9.74 14.95 -21.02
C PRO A 75 -10.03 13.47 -20.71
N ILE A 76 -10.36 13.19 -19.45
CA ILE A 76 -10.85 11.89 -18.98
C ILE A 76 -12.29 12.09 -18.54
N VAL A 77 -13.19 11.22 -19.03
CA VAL A 77 -14.61 11.24 -18.67
C VAL A 77 -15.04 9.82 -18.32
N VAL A 78 -15.64 9.63 -17.15
CA VAL A 78 -16.15 8.34 -16.68
C VAL A 78 -17.62 8.50 -16.30
N ALA A 79 -18.52 7.67 -16.84
CA ALA A 79 -19.97 7.78 -16.64
C ALA A 79 -20.56 9.20 -16.89
N GLY A 80 -19.95 9.96 -17.80
CA GLY A 80 -20.32 11.35 -18.09
C GLY A 80 -19.79 12.39 -17.10
N PHE A 81 -18.96 11.99 -16.14
CA PHE A 81 -18.27 12.88 -15.20
C PHE A 81 -16.86 13.20 -15.71
N PRO A 82 -16.54 14.48 -16.00
CA PRO A 82 -15.19 14.86 -16.36
C PRO A 82 -14.28 14.82 -15.12
N ALA A 83 -13.08 14.27 -15.29
CA ALA A 83 -12.03 14.40 -14.29
C ALA A 83 -11.55 15.86 -14.19
N SER A 84 -11.08 16.25 -13.01
CA SER A 84 -10.38 17.51 -12.78
C SER A 84 -9.17 17.64 -13.71
N ALA A 85 -8.80 18.89 -14.03
CA ALA A 85 -7.69 19.21 -14.95
C ALA A 85 -6.29 18.81 -14.43
N ALA A 86 -6.21 18.23 -13.24
CA ALA A 86 -4.97 17.79 -12.62
C ALA A 86 -5.13 16.37 -12.03
N VAL A 87 -4.08 15.57 -12.19
CA VAL A 87 -3.87 14.29 -11.52
C VAL A 87 -2.82 14.49 -10.44
N GLU A 88 -3.04 13.90 -9.28
CA GLU A 88 -2.07 13.93 -8.20
C GLU A 88 -1.33 12.59 -8.11
N ALA A 89 -0.02 12.67 -7.98
CA ALA A 89 0.84 11.55 -7.64
C ALA A 89 1.44 11.81 -6.25
N VAL A 90 1.39 10.81 -5.37
CA VAL A 90 1.95 10.88 -4.02
C VAL A 90 3.03 9.81 -3.89
N VAL A 91 4.26 10.25 -3.65
CA VAL A 91 5.45 9.40 -3.59
C VAL A 91 5.87 9.19 -2.14
N TYR A 92 6.06 7.93 -1.77
CA TYR A 92 6.50 7.49 -0.45
C TYR A 92 7.97 7.05 -0.48
N ASP A 93 8.66 7.19 0.65
CA ASP A 93 10.10 6.88 0.76
C ASP A 93 10.39 5.38 0.72
N PHE A 94 9.42 4.55 1.06
CA PHE A 94 9.46 3.10 0.88
C PHE A 94 9.15 2.66 -0.56
N GLY A 95 9.05 3.60 -1.51
CA GLY A 95 9.05 3.28 -2.94
C GLY A 95 7.68 3.12 -3.60
N ALA A 96 6.60 3.31 -2.84
CA ALA A 96 5.26 3.36 -3.39
C ALA A 96 4.91 4.72 -4.02
N ILE A 97 4.04 4.70 -5.03
CA ILE A 97 3.42 5.86 -5.65
C ILE A 97 1.91 5.63 -5.76
N SER A 98 1.11 6.55 -5.23
CA SER A 98 -0.34 6.60 -5.45
C SER A 98 -0.68 7.63 -6.54
N ILE A 99 -1.46 7.25 -7.55
CA ILE A 99 -2.03 8.15 -8.56
C ILE A 99 -3.50 8.35 -8.29
N ALA A 100 -3.97 9.59 -8.24
CA ALA A 100 -5.34 9.92 -7.93
C ALA A 100 -6.00 10.83 -8.97
N TYR A 101 -7.19 10.42 -9.39
CA TYR A 101 -8.09 11.17 -10.27
C TYR A 101 -9.29 11.67 -9.46
N THR A 102 -9.59 12.95 -9.56
CA THR A 102 -10.72 13.56 -8.87
C THR A 102 -11.83 13.87 -9.87
N PHE A 103 -13.05 13.43 -9.60
CA PHE A 103 -14.26 13.66 -10.39
C PHE A 103 -15.22 14.51 -9.55
N PRO A 104 -15.40 15.80 -9.86
CA PRO A 104 -16.41 16.63 -9.21
C PRO A 104 -17.80 16.03 -9.43
N VAL A 105 -18.62 15.98 -8.38
CA VAL A 105 -19.98 15.43 -8.43
C VAL A 105 -20.96 16.46 -7.92
N GLU A 106 -21.98 16.73 -8.72
CA GLU A 106 -23.16 17.49 -8.33
C GLU A 106 -24.39 16.86 -8.99
N GLY A 107 -25.40 16.51 -8.19
CA GLY A 107 -26.62 15.89 -8.69
C GLY A 107 -27.17 14.78 -7.79
N ALA A 108 -28.03 13.94 -8.34
CA ALA A 108 -28.67 12.87 -7.58
C ALA A 108 -27.67 11.83 -7.05
N LEU A 109 -27.89 11.31 -5.83
CA LEU A 109 -27.09 10.23 -5.24
C LEU A 109 -26.96 9.00 -6.16
N SER A 110 -27.99 8.69 -6.96
CA SER A 110 -27.94 7.59 -7.93
C SER A 110 -26.86 7.78 -9.00
N ARG A 111 -26.54 9.03 -9.37
CA ARG A 111 -25.48 9.34 -10.33
C ARG A 111 -24.09 9.08 -9.73
N LEU A 112 -23.95 9.20 -8.41
CA LEU A 112 -22.73 8.83 -7.69
C LEU A 112 -22.52 7.31 -7.71
N LEU A 113 -23.61 6.54 -7.61
CA LEU A 113 -23.57 5.08 -7.76
C LEU A 113 -23.16 4.67 -9.19
N GLU A 114 -23.73 5.30 -10.23
CA GLU A 114 -23.31 5.08 -11.63
C GLU A 114 -21.82 5.35 -11.84
N LEU A 115 -21.29 6.39 -11.20
CA LEU A 115 -19.86 6.70 -11.24
C LEU A 115 -19.03 5.65 -10.49
N GLY A 116 -19.46 5.23 -9.29
CA GLY A 116 -18.79 4.19 -8.51
C GLY A 116 -18.69 2.86 -9.26
N GLU A 117 -19.79 2.42 -9.89
CA GLU A 117 -19.83 1.24 -10.74
C GLU A 117 -18.87 1.36 -11.93
N ALA A 118 -18.85 2.50 -12.63
CA ALA A 118 -17.97 2.71 -13.77
C ALA A 118 -16.48 2.84 -13.39
N LEU A 119 -16.17 3.19 -12.14
CA LEU A 119 -14.81 3.27 -11.62
C LEU A 119 -14.28 1.91 -11.13
N TYR A 120 -15.16 1.01 -10.70
CA TYR A 120 -14.80 -0.33 -10.23
C TYR A 120 -14.09 -1.12 -11.34
N GLU A 121 -12.86 -1.58 -11.06
CA GLU A 121 -12.00 -2.30 -12.01
C GLU A 121 -11.83 -1.57 -13.37
N ASN A 122 -11.80 -0.22 -13.37
CA ASN A 122 -11.73 0.56 -14.60
C ASN A 122 -10.36 0.39 -15.32
N ALA A 123 -10.35 -0.41 -16.38
CA ALA A 123 -9.14 -0.75 -17.13
C ALA A 123 -8.46 0.46 -17.82
N ASP A 124 -9.23 1.44 -18.29
CA ASP A 124 -8.69 2.62 -18.99
C ASP A 124 -7.95 3.55 -18.03
N LEU A 125 -8.53 3.78 -16.84
CA LEU A 125 -7.87 4.53 -15.77
C LEU A 125 -6.64 3.79 -15.24
N LEU A 126 -6.72 2.47 -15.08
CA LEU A 126 -5.56 1.67 -14.68
C LEU A 126 -4.43 1.75 -15.72
N ALA A 127 -4.76 1.71 -17.01
CA ALA A 127 -3.77 1.85 -18.07
C ALA A 127 -3.16 3.26 -18.10
N ASP A 128 -3.96 4.31 -17.86
CA ASP A 128 -3.46 5.68 -17.76
C ASP A 128 -2.58 5.89 -16.53
N SER A 129 -3.01 5.41 -15.37
CA SER A 129 -2.27 5.53 -14.12
C SER A 129 -0.93 4.81 -14.21
N ARG A 130 -0.91 3.61 -14.80
CA ARG A 130 0.34 2.88 -15.08
C ARG A 130 1.30 3.67 -15.96
N ARG A 131 0.84 4.26 -17.07
CA ARG A 131 1.70 5.11 -17.93
C ARG A 131 2.27 6.30 -17.16
N ARG A 132 1.47 6.93 -16.30
CA ARG A 132 1.90 8.06 -15.47
C ARG A 132 2.95 7.63 -14.45
N VAL A 133 2.72 6.52 -13.75
CA VAL A 133 3.67 5.96 -12.79
C VAL A 133 4.98 5.57 -13.47
N GLU A 134 4.94 4.90 -14.62
CA GLU A 134 6.16 4.51 -15.33
C GLU A 134 6.99 5.74 -15.75
N ARG A 135 6.32 6.81 -16.19
CA ARG A 135 6.98 8.08 -16.52
C ARG A 135 7.57 8.77 -15.29
N LEU A 136 6.83 8.79 -14.17
CA LEU A 136 7.30 9.37 -12.92
C LEU A 136 8.47 8.54 -12.36
N ALA A 137 8.35 7.21 -12.31
CA ALA A 137 9.40 6.30 -11.90
C ALA A 137 10.69 6.48 -12.72
N ALA A 138 10.59 6.66 -14.04
CA ALA A 138 11.75 6.98 -14.89
C ALA A 138 12.39 8.33 -14.52
N THR A 139 11.59 9.33 -14.13
CA THR A 139 12.11 10.61 -13.62
C THR A 139 12.78 10.46 -12.25
N LEU A 140 12.28 9.54 -11.43
CA LEU A 140 12.74 9.26 -10.07
C LEU A 140 13.91 8.27 -10.01
N GLU A 141 14.29 7.62 -11.12
CA GLU A 141 15.38 6.63 -11.18
C GLU A 141 16.65 7.08 -10.43
N PRO A 142 17.15 8.33 -10.57
CA PRO A 142 18.36 8.77 -9.88
C PRO A 142 18.21 8.86 -8.36
N ALA A 143 16.99 8.85 -7.83
CA ALA A 143 16.66 8.89 -6.41
C ALA A 143 16.18 7.52 -5.87
N ALA A 144 16.00 6.53 -6.75
CA ALA A 144 15.39 5.24 -6.43
C ALA A 144 16.43 4.17 -6.09
N GLY A 145 16.19 3.44 -5.00
CA GLY A 145 16.90 2.21 -4.64
C GLY A 145 16.22 0.99 -5.27
N ARG A 146 16.94 0.27 -6.14
CA ARG A 146 16.42 -0.93 -6.86
C ARG A 146 15.08 -0.66 -7.58
N PRO A 147 15.03 0.26 -8.55
CA PRO A 147 13.80 0.61 -9.25
C PRO A 147 13.21 -0.61 -9.99
N ARG A 148 11.92 -0.84 -9.78
CA ARG A 148 11.12 -1.88 -10.43
C ARG A 148 9.64 -1.55 -10.27
N VAL A 149 8.93 -1.31 -11.37
CA VAL A 149 7.47 -1.17 -11.34
C VAL A 149 6.83 -2.55 -11.20
N SER A 150 6.12 -2.77 -10.09
CA SER A 150 5.39 -4.01 -9.84
C SER A 150 4.19 -4.17 -10.78
N SER A 151 3.82 -5.42 -11.03
CA SER A 151 2.56 -5.76 -11.71
C SER A 151 1.37 -5.71 -10.76
N LEU A 152 1.59 -6.00 -9.47
CA LEU A 152 0.55 -5.90 -8.44
C LEU A 152 0.27 -4.42 -8.16
N ILE A 153 -1.01 -4.10 -8.03
CA ILE A 153 -1.54 -2.76 -7.77
C ILE A 153 -2.69 -2.89 -6.78
N GLU A 154 -3.02 -1.78 -6.13
CA GLU A 154 -4.27 -1.65 -5.37
C GLU A 154 -5.02 -0.40 -5.81
N ASP A 155 -6.31 -0.52 -6.08
CA ASP A 155 -7.20 0.59 -6.35
C ASP A 155 -8.20 0.82 -5.22
N TYR A 156 -8.52 2.09 -4.97
CA TYR A 156 -9.48 2.46 -3.94
C TYR A 156 -10.21 3.74 -4.30
N VAL A 157 -11.53 3.76 -4.04
CA VAL A 157 -12.38 4.90 -4.36
C VAL A 157 -12.86 5.59 -3.09
N VAL A 158 -12.70 6.92 -3.02
CA VAL A 158 -13.26 7.72 -1.94
C VAL A 158 -14.30 8.67 -2.51
N HIS A 159 -15.55 8.43 -2.16
CA HIS A 159 -16.65 9.35 -2.41
C HIS A 159 -16.69 10.37 -1.28
N TRP A 160 -16.56 11.65 -1.62
CA TRP A 160 -16.77 12.75 -0.70
C TRP A 160 -18.03 13.52 -1.09
N ILE A 161 -18.87 13.80 -0.10
CA ILE A 161 -20.03 14.68 -0.23
C ILE A 161 -20.08 15.68 0.94
N GLU A 162 -20.54 16.90 0.67
CA GLU A 162 -20.66 17.96 1.68
C GLU A 162 -21.74 17.62 2.74
N SER A 163 -22.86 17.04 2.29
CA SER A 163 -23.96 16.60 3.14
C SER A 163 -24.80 15.53 2.44
N LEU A 164 -25.45 14.68 3.24
CA LEU A 164 -26.36 13.64 2.75
C LEU A 164 -27.80 13.97 3.19
N GLY A 165 -28.49 14.79 2.42
CA GLY A 165 -29.86 15.23 2.72
C GLY A 165 -29.95 16.42 3.67
N GLU A 166 -31.12 17.06 3.68
CA GLU A 166 -31.36 18.30 4.43
C GLU A 166 -31.80 18.02 5.88
N GLY A 167 -31.17 18.71 6.84
CA GLY A 167 -31.66 18.82 8.22
C GLY A 167 -31.37 17.65 9.17
N ARG A 168 -30.66 16.60 8.74
CA ARG A 168 -30.22 15.49 9.59
C ARG A 168 -28.71 15.49 9.78
N GLY A 169 -28.24 14.94 10.90
CA GLY A 169 -26.81 14.70 11.12
C GLY A 169 -26.30 13.58 10.19
N PRO A 170 -25.01 13.56 9.82
CA PRO A 170 -24.45 12.60 8.86
C PRO A 170 -24.74 11.13 9.18
N MET A 171 -24.61 10.74 10.45
CA MET A 171 -24.89 9.37 10.90
C MET A 171 -26.36 8.99 10.74
N GLU A 172 -27.27 9.91 11.06
CA GLU A 172 -28.71 9.69 10.89
C GLU A 172 -29.07 9.59 9.40
N SER A 173 -28.44 10.40 8.55
CA SER A 173 -28.60 10.33 7.10
C SER A 173 -28.10 9.00 6.52
N ILE A 174 -26.98 8.48 7.03
CA ILE A 174 -26.47 7.14 6.66
C ILE A 174 -27.46 6.07 7.11
N ASP A 175 -27.96 6.13 8.35
CA ASP A 175 -28.90 5.14 8.88
C ASP A 175 -30.24 5.15 8.13
N ALA A 176 -30.72 6.31 7.69
CA ALA A 176 -31.91 6.41 6.85
C ALA A 176 -31.71 5.82 5.43
N ARG A 177 -30.46 5.61 4.99
CA ARG A 177 -30.10 5.25 3.60
C ARG A 177 -29.08 4.13 3.51
N ARG A 178 -29.07 3.22 4.50
CA ARG A 178 -28.09 2.13 4.58
C ARG A 178 -27.98 1.33 3.28
N ALA A 179 -29.11 1.04 2.63
CA ALA A 179 -29.12 0.31 1.36
C ALA A 179 -28.44 1.07 0.21
N ASP A 180 -28.69 2.38 0.08
CA ASP A 180 -28.07 3.20 -0.97
C ASP A 180 -26.56 3.37 -0.71
N VAL A 181 -26.19 3.62 0.55
CA VAL A 181 -24.78 3.73 0.97
C VAL A 181 -24.05 2.41 0.76
N ALA A 182 -24.64 1.27 1.13
CA ALA A 182 -24.05 -0.04 0.91
C ALA A 182 -23.84 -0.33 -0.58
N ARG A 183 -24.83 -0.05 -1.44
CA ARG A 183 -24.70 -0.19 -2.90
C ARG A 183 -23.57 0.65 -3.46
N LEU A 184 -23.46 1.91 -3.00
CA LEU A 184 -22.35 2.79 -3.37
C LEU A 184 -21.00 2.22 -2.96
N LEU A 185 -20.87 1.78 -1.70
CA LEU A 185 -19.61 1.24 -1.16
C LEU A 185 -19.19 -0.09 -1.80
N ARG A 186 -20.16 -0.90 -2.23
CA ARG A 186 -19.92 -2.18 -2.92
C ARG A 186 -19.75 -2.02 -4.43
N CYS A 187 -20.05 -0.84 -4.99
CA CYS A 187 -20.18 -0.61 -6.43
C CYS A 187 -21.19 -1.56 -7.11
N GLU A 188 -22.25 -1.93 -6.39
CA GLU A 188 -23.27 -2.89 -6.87
C GLU A 188 -24.62 -2.19 -7.08
N PRO A 189 -25.10 -2.05 -8.33
CA PRO A 189 -26.39 -1.43 -8.59
C PRO A 189 -27.56 -2.33 -8.18
N GLY A 190 -27.37 -3.64 -8.01
CA GLY A 190 -28.39 -4.57 -7.57
C GLY A 190 -28.89 -4.33 -6.13
N ALA A 191 -29.95 -5.06 -5.76
CA ALA A 191 -30.42 -5.09 -4.37
C ALA A 191 -29.48 -6.00 -3.55
N LEU A 192 -28.99 -5.46 -2.42
CA LEU A 192 -28.17 -6.20 -1.48
C LEU A 192 -29.03 -6.89 -0.41
N SER A 193 -28.54 -8.01 0.12
CA SER A 193 -29.17 -8.66 1.26
C SER A 193 -29.05 -7.79 2.52
N ALA A 194 -29.91 -7.98 3.51
CA ALA A 194 -29.81 -7.25 4.78
C ALA A 194 -28.44 -7.46 5.45
N GLN A 195 -27.90 -8.68 5.38
CA GLN A 195 -26.58 -9.00 5.92
C GLN A 195 -25.46 -8.23 5.19
N GLU A 196 -25.54 -8.14 3.85
CA GLU A 196 -24.55 -7.37 3.07
C GLU A 196 -24.64 -5.87 3.31
N ILE A 197 -25.86 -5.36 3.51
CA ILE A 197 -26.07 -3.95 3.87
C ILE A 197 -25.44 -3.68 5.24
N ASP A 198 -25.68 -4.56 6.22
CA ASP A 198 -25.16 -4.41 7.58
C ASP A 198 -23.63 -4.50 7.63
N ASP A 199 -23.03 -5.41 6.85
CA ASP A 199 -21.57 -5.54 6.74
C ASP A 199 -20.95 -4.30 6.07
N ALA A 200 -21.49 -3.87 4.92
CA ALA A 200 -20.95 -2.74 4.15
C ALA A 200 -20.91 -1.43 4.96
N VAL A 201 -21.91 -1.20 5.82
CA VAL A 201 -21.99 0.02 6.65
C VAL A 201 -21.44 -0.15 8.07
N ALA A 202 -20.87 -1.32 8.39
CA ALA A 202 -20.44 -1.65 9.76
C ALA A 202 -19.29 -0.75 10.24
N ARG A 203 -18.34 -0.44 9.36
CA ARG A 203 -17.14 0.33 9.71
C ARG A 203 -17.37 1.82 9.44
N ARG A 204 -17.90 2.48 10.46
CA ARG A 204 -18.24 3.91 10.40
C ARG A 204 -17.68 4.69 11.58
N VAL A 205 -17.28 5.93 11.32
CA VAL A 205 -16.71 6.85 12.31
C VAL A 205 -17.35 8.21 12.14
N ALA A 206 -17.68 8.86 13.26
CA ALA A 206 -18.08 10.27 13.30
C ALA A 206 -17.31 10.97 14.42
N TYR A 207 -17.02 12.25 14.23
CA TYR A 207 -16.32 13.10 15.17
C TYR A 207 -17.19 14.26 15.65
N GLY A 208 -17.70 15.07 14.72
CA GLY A 208 -18.62 16.16 14.98
C GLY A 208 -20.05 15.82 14.55
N GLU A 209 -20.93 16.81 14.70
CA GLU A 209 -22.32 16.72 14.25
C GLU A 209 -22.47 16.83 12.73
N ARG A 210 -21.37 17.07 12.01
CA ARG A 210 -21.34 17.40 10.58
C ARG A 210 -20.36 16.57 9.77
N ASP A 211 -19.66 15.63 10.40
CA ASP A 211 -18.76 14.71 9.72
C ASP A 211 -19.12 13.24 10.00
N ALA A 212 -18.91 12.40 9.00
CA ALA A 212 -18.92 10.96 9.14
C ALA A 212 -18.15 10.31 8.01
N ALA A 213 -17.55 9.17 8.26
CA ALA A 213 -16.96 8.31 7.26
C ALA A 213 -17.52 6.89 7.40
N VAL A 214 -17.78 6.24 6.28
CA VAL A 214 -18.09 4.80 6.18
C VAL A 214 -17.05 4.19 5.25
N ILE A 215 -16.38 3.15 5.73
CA ILE A 215 -15.24 2.54 5.04
C ILE A 215 -15.61 1.11 4.68
N ASP A 216 -15.54 0.77 3.40
CA ASP A 216 -15.65 -0.60 2.91
C ASP A 216 -14.39 -1.02 2.15
N TRP A 217 -14.41 -2.24 1.58
CA TRP A 217 -13.29 -2.83 0.86
C TRP A 217 -13.06 -2.16 -0.50
N ASN A 218 -14.12 -1.87 -1.26
CA ASN A 218 -13.98 -1.27 -2.60
C ASN A 218 -13.91 0.27 -2.54
N ALA A 219 -14.62 0.86 -1.58
CA ALA A 219 -14.74 2.31 -1.49
C ALA A 219 -15.00 2.80 -0.06
N ALA A 220 -14.85 4.10 0.14
CA ALA A 220 -15.31 4.81 1.32
C ALA A 220 -16.25 5.96 0.93
N LEU A 221 -17.17 6.29 1.84
CA LEU A 221 -18.00 7.50 1.80
C LEU A 221 -17.57 8.41 2.94
N VAL A 222 -17.13 9.63 2.63
CA VAL A 222 -16.79 10.68 3.59
C VAL A 222 -17.78 11.83 3.43
N ILE A 223 -18.42 12.20 4.52
CA ILE A 223 -19.39 13.29 4.61
C ILE A 223 -18.75 14.40 5.44
N GLY A 224 -18.68 15.61 4.91
CA GLY A 224 -18.18 16.76 5.67
C GLY A 224 -17.69 17.92 4.80
N PRO A 225 -17.38 19.08 5.41
CA PRO A 225 -16.96 20.28 4.68
C PRO A 225 -15.49 20.26 4.22
N GLU A 226 -14.61 19.53 4.91
CA GLU A 226 -13.19 19.40 4.62
C GLU A 226 -12.79 17.93 4.77
N VAL A 227 -12.09 17.37 3.78
CA VAL A 227 -11.77 15.92 3.73
C VAL A 227 -10.34 15.59 3.34
N GLU A 228 -9.46 16.59 3.26
CA GLU A 228 -8.06 16.39 2.83
C GLU A 228 -7.33 15.41 3.77
N ALA A 229 -7.64 15.47 5.06
CA ALA A 229 -7.04 14.60 6.06
C ALA A 229 -7.53 13.14 5.94
N GLU A 230 -8.84 12.95 5.80
CA GLU A 230 -9.47 11.64 5.63
C GLU A 230 -9.03 10.97 4.34
N GLN A 231 -9.02 11.71 3.23
CA GLN A 231 -8.52 11.21 1.93
C GLN A 231 -7.06 10.78 2.04
N ALA A 232 -6.21 11.55 2.71
CA ALA A 232 -4.81 11.19 2.88
C ALA A 232 -4.61 9.92 3.72
N ILE A 233 -5.46 9.67 4.72
CA ILE A 233 -5.41 8.46 5.55
C ILE A 233 -5.88 7.25 4.77
N LEU A 234 -6.98 7.38 4.01
CA LEU A 234 -7.50 6.30 3.17
C LEU A 234 -6.55 5.98 2.01
N GLU A 235 -5.94 7.00 1.39
CA GLU A 235 -4.88 6.85 0.39
C GLU A 235 -3.69 6.06 0.96
N TYR A 236 -3.26 6.41 2.18
CA TYR A 236 -2.18 5.70 2.85
C TYR A 236 -2.55 4.25 3.21
N ALA A 237 -3.75 3.99 3.74
CA ALA A 237 -4.19 2.64 4.08
C ALA A 237 -4.24 1.73 2.83
N ASN A 238 -4.60 2.28 1.66
CA ASN A 238 -4.56 1.55 0.39
C ASN A 238 -3.11 1.24 -0.05
N VAL A 239 -2.20 2.21 0.08
CA VAL A 239 -0.77 2.01 -0.20
C VAL A 239 -0.16 0.98 0.75
N GLU A 240 -0.50 1.04 2.03
CA GLU A 240 -0.04 0.07 3.03
C GLU A 240 -0.53 -1.35 2.71
N LEU A 241 -1.78 -1.51 2.27
CA LEU A 241 -2.29 -2.81 1.82
C LEU A 241 -1.45 -3.38 0.66
N LEU A 242 -1.13 -2.55 -0.34
CA LEU A 242 -0.28 -2.95 -1.46
C LEU A 242 1.09 -3.46 -0.97
N GLU A 243 1.75 -2.67 -0.13
CA GLU A 243 3.08 -3.01 0.39
C GLU A 243 3.05 -4.29 1.23
N MET A 244 2.03 -4.47 2.06
CA MET A 244 1.87 -5.70 2.85
C MET A 244 1.70 -6.93 1.97
N ARG A 245 0.90 -6.86 0.90
CA ARG A 245 0.72 -7.96 -0.05
C ARG A 245 2.01 -8.28 -0.81
N LEU A 246 2.72 -7.25 -1.28
CA LEU A 246 4.02 -7.43 -1.94
C LEU A 246 5.04 -8.08 -1.01
N LEU A 247 5.09 -7.62 0.23
CA LEU A 247 6.00 -8.15 1.23
C LEU A 247 5.67 -9.62 1.56
N ASP A 248 4.39 -9.95 1.69
CA ASP A 248 3.94 -11.32 1.94
C ASP A 248 4.36 -12.28 0.81
N ASP A 249 4.20 -11.88 -0.46
CA ASP A 249 4.65 -12.61 -1.66
C ASP A 249 6.18 -12.76 -1.69
N GLN A 250 6.92 -11.68 -1.38
CA GLN A 250 8.38 -11.71 -1.32
C GLN A 250 8.92 -12.63 -0.22
N LEU A 251 8.23 -12.66 0.92
CA LEU A 251 8.59 -13.52 2.05
C LEU A 251 8.30 -14.98 1.76
N ASP A 252 7.22 -15.32 1.04
CA ASP A 252 6.95 -16.69 0.61
C ASP A 252 8.06 -17.22 -0.30
N GLY A 253 8.45 -16.46 -1.32
CA GLY A 253 9.58 -16.85 -2.18
C GLY A 253 10.91 -16.95 -1.42
N SER A 254 11.08 -16.16 -0.35
CA SER A 254 12.27 -16.22 0.51
C SER A 254 12.26 -17.45 1.42
N LEU A 255 11.10 -17.83 1.97
CA LEU A 255 10.92 -19.05 2.76
C LEU A 255 11.18 -20.29 1.91
N GLU A 256 10.63 -20.37 0.70
CA GLU A 256 10.89 -21.48 -0.23
C GLU A 256 12.39 -21.67 -0.50
N ARG A 257 13.11 -20.57 -0.78
CA ARG A 257 14.56 -20.59 -0.98
C ARG A 257 15.31 -21.02 0.27
N ALA A 258 14.90 -20.54 1.44
CA ALA A 258 15.52 -20.92 2.72
C ALA A 258 15.34 -22.43 2.98
N TYR A 259 14.15 -22.97 2.75
CA TYR A 259 13.89 -24.41 2.86
C TYR A 259 14.69 -25.23 1.85
N ALA A 260 14.78 -24.79 0.59
CA ALA A 260 15.59 -25.45 -0.42
C ALA A 260 17.08 -25.47 -0.05
N ALA A 261 17.61 -24.38 0.52
CA ALA A 261 18.98 -24.31 1.01
C ALA A 261 19.27 -25.30 2.14
N VAL A 262 18.33 -25.47 3.08
CA VAL A 262 18.40 -26.49 4.14
C VAL A 262 18.43 -27.90 3.53
N GLN A 263 17.59 -28.19 2.55
CA GLN A 263 17.52 -29.51 1.91
C GLN A 263 18.79 -29.85 1.10
N ARG A 264 19.32 -28.90 0.31
CA ARG A 264 20.50 -29.11 -0.54
C ARG A 264 21.78 -29.43 0.24
N ARG A 265 21.88 -28.98 1.50
CA ARG A 265 23.01 -29.32 2.38
C ARG A 265 23.08 -30.80 2.79
N ARG A 266 22.01 -31.58 2.59
CA ARG A 266 22.04 -33.04 2.82
C ARG A 266 22.81 -33.81 1.75
N SER A 267 23.30 -33.14 0.70
CA SER A 267 24.09 -33.72 -0.40
C SER A 267 25.58 -33.34 -0.29
N VAL A 268 26.47 -34.25 -0.69
CA VAL A 268 27.94 -34.11 -0.69
C VAL A 268 28.41 -32.93 -1.57
N THR A 269 27.67 -32.56 -2.62
CA THR A 269 27.99 -31.41 -3.50
C THR A 269 27.42 -30.08 -3.02
N GLY A 270 26.47 -30.09 -2.06
CA GLY A 270 25.93 -28.88 -1.40
C GLY A 270 26.96 -28.18 -0.50
N PHE A 271 28.08 -28.85 -0.20
CA PHE A 271 29.12 -28.40 0.72
C PHE A 271 29.86 -27.12 0.31
N LEU A 272 29.97 -26.82 -0.99
CA LEU A 272 30.69 -25.65 -1.52
C LEU A 272 29.79 -24.46 -1.88
N ARG A 273 28.50 -24.69 -2.15
CA ARG A 273 27.50 -23.64 -2.52
C ARG A 273 26.72 -23.08 -1.34
N ALA A 274 26.87 -23.71 -0.18
CA ALA A 274 26.14 -23.45 1.07
C ALA A 274 26.32 -22.03 1.67
N ASP A 275 27.38 -21.30 1.32
CA ASP A 275 27.69 -19.96 1.88
C ASP A 275 26.97 -18.82 1.12
N HIS A 276 26.74 -18.99 -0.18
CA HIS A 276 26.09 -17.97 -1.01
C HIS A 276 24.57 -17.89 -0.77
N ASP A 277 23.92 -19.05 -0.62
CA ASP A 277 22.47 -19.13 -0.37
C ASP A 277 22.10 -18.51 0.99
N GLN A 278 22.95 -18.64 2.02
CA GLN A 278 22.70 -18.03 3.33
C GLN A 278 22.76 -16.51 3.31
N ARG A 279 23.79 -15.93 2.66
CA ARG A 279 23.89 -14.47 2.56
C ARG A 279 22.72 -13.88 1.79
N ALA A 280 22.22 -14.59 0.77
CA ALA A 280 21.04 -14.18 0.01
C ALA A 280 19.78 -14.16 0.89
N VAL A 281 19.52 -15.22 1.66
CA VAL A 281 18.37 -15.30 2.58
C VAL A 281 18.46 -14.24 3.68
N ALA A 282 19.64 -14.04 4.28
CA ALA A 282 19.84 -13.02 5.31
C ALA A 282 19.58 -11.61 4.79
N ARG A 283 20.07 -11.31 3.58
CA ARG A 283 19.83 -10.00 2.95
C ARG A 283 18.35 -9.77 2.67
N MET A 284 17.64 -10.78 2.15
CA MET A 284 16.20 -10.70 1.90
C MET A 284 15.42 -10.46 3.19
N GLN A 285 15.79 -11.11 4.29
CA GLN A 285 15.15 -10.90 5.59
C GLN A 285 15.35 -9.46 6.09
N VAL A 286 16.59 -8.93 6.02
CA VAL A 286 16.89 -7.56 6.46
C VAL A 286 16.16 -6.54 5.59
N ASP A 287 16.18 -6.74 4.27
CA ASP A 287 15.49 -5.88 3.31
C ASP A 287 13.96 -5.87 3.58
N ALA A 288 13.36 -7.04 3.83
CA ALA A 288 11.94 -7.20 4.14
C ALA A 288 11.55 -6.56 5.49
N ALA A 289 12.38 -6.72 6.53
CA ALA A 289 12.15 -6.10 7.83
C ALA A 289 12.24 -4.58 7.76
N ALA A 290 13.22 -4.04 7.01
CA ALA A 290 13.35 -2.61 6.81
C ALA A 290 12.15 -2.01 6.06
N LEU A 291 11.63 -2.69 5.03
CA LEU A 291 10.41 -2.27 4.34
C LEU A 291 9.21 -2.29 5.29
N PHE A 292 9.02 -3.38 6.04
CA PHE A 292 7.94 -3.50 7.02
C PHE A 292 7.96 -2.38 8.06
N GLU A 293 9.14 -2.05 8.60
CA GLU A 293 9.32 -0.93 9.52
C GLU A 293 9.07 0.42 8.86
N GLY A 294 9.52 0.61 7.61
CA GLY A 294 9.33 1.84 6.86
C GLY A 294 7.85 2.15 6.62
N VAL A 295 7.09 1.14 6.19
CA VAL A 295 5.64 1.25 5.99
C VAL A 295 4.98 1.56 7.34
N ASN A 296 5.11 0.70 8.35
CA ASN A 296 4.41 0.87 9.63
C ASN A 296 4.75 2.17 10.40
N ASN A 297 5.92 2.78 10.15
CA ASN A 297 6.32 4.02 10.83
C ASN A 297 6.05 5.30 10.01
N ALA A 298 5.60 5.18 8.76
CA ALA A 298 5.43 6.32 7.86
C ALA A 298 4.36 7.29 8.36
N LEU A 299 3.23 6.77 8.86
CA LEU A 299 2.14 7.58 9.39
C LEU A 299 2.28 7.78 10.91
N LYS A 300 2.48 9.03 11.34
CA LYS A 300 2.44 9.42 12.75
C LYS A 300 1.20 10.26 13.02
N LEU A 301 0.18 9.61 13.59
CA LEU A 301 -1.04 10.25 14.06
C LEU A 301 -0.76 10.96 15.39
N VAL A 302 -0.46 12.26 15.33
CA VAL A 302 -0.14 13.07 16.51
C VAL A 302 -1.34 13.94 16.86
N GLY A 303 -2.04 13.61 17.95
CA GLY A 303 -2.96 14.53 18.63
C GLY A 303 -4.39 14.62 18.08
N ASP A 304 -4.75 13.85 17.04
CA ASP A 304 -6.13 13.79 16.51
C ASP A 304 -6.76 12.41 16.72
N GLN A 305 -7.71 12.34 17.66
CA GLN A 305 -8.43 11.11 17.99
C GLN A 305 -9.38 10.65 16.88
N TYR A 306 -9.91 11.56 16.07
CA TYR A 306 -10.81 11.19 14.97
C TYR A 306 -10.06 10.50 13.86
N LEU A 307 -8.97 11.12 13.40
CA LEU A 307 -8.14 10.56 12.33
C LEU A 307 -7.53 9.22 12.73
N ALA A 308 -7.17 9.04 14.01
CA ALA A 308 -6.74 7.74 14.52
C ALA A 308 -7.86 6.68 14.51
N ARG A 309 -9.11 7.06 14.81
CA ARG A 309 -10.27 6.16 14.70
C ARG A 309 -10.60 5.83 13.24
N LEU A 310 -10.49 6.80 12.34
CA LEU A 310 -10.67 6.60 10.91
C LEU A 310 -9.65 5.61 10.36
N TYR A 311 -8.36 5.84 10.65
CA TYR A 311 -7.29 4.93 10.24
C TYR A 311 -7.55 3.52 10.78
N ARG A 312 -7.86 3.38 12.07
CA ARG A 312 -8.20 2.07 12.65
C ARG A 312 -9.37 1.39 11.93
N ALA A 313 -10.44 2.14 11.63
CA ALA A 313 -11.58 1.60 10.90
C ALA A 313 -11.19 1.11 9.51
N ALA A 314 -10.33 1.85 8.80
CA ALA A 314 -9.78 1.46 7.51
C ALA A 314 -8.86 0.23 7.61
N SER A 315 -7.89 0.23 8.52
CA SER A 315 -6.97 -0.90 8.72
C SER A 315 -7.71 -2.18 9.09
N GLU A 316 -8.74 -2.10 9.94
CA GLU A 316 -9.58 -3.24 10.28
C GLU A 316 -10.40 -3.73 9.08
N ARG A 317 -10.94 -2.82 8.26
CA ARG A 317 -11.73 -3.17 7.06
C ARG A 317 -10.88 -3.81 5.96
N LEU A 318 -9.65 -3.31 5.79
CA LEU A 318 -8.66 -3.80 4.82
C LEU A 318 -7.82 -4.98 5.36
N HIS A 319 -8.13 -5.47 6.57
CA HIS A 319 -7.45 -6.59 7.21
C HIS A 319 -5.93 -6.41 7.42
N LEU A 320 -5.43 -5.18 7.52
CA LEU A 320 -4.01 -4.89 7.73
C LEU A 320 -3.42 -5.60 8.97
N PRO A 321 -4.10 -5.66 10.13
CA PRO A 321 -3.57 -6.38 11.29
C PRO A 321 -3.34 -7.89 11.05
N ALA A 322 -4.11 -8.51 10.16
CA ALA A 322 -3.94 -9.92 9.81
C ALA A 322 -2.71 -10.11 8.90
N TRP A 323 -2.49 -9.18 7.97
CA TRP A 323 -1.27 -9.13 7.16
C TRP A 323 -0.03 -8.94 8.03
N ASP A 324 -0.05 -7.97 8.95
CA ASP A 324 1.05 -7.73 9.89
C ASP A 324 1.42 -9.01 10.67
N ALA A 325 0.43 -9.69 11.23
CA ALA A 325 0.64 -10.92 11.98
C ALA A 325 1.22 -12.05 11.10
N SER A 326 0.76 -12.16 9.85
CA SER A 326 1.30 -13.14 8.88
C SER A 326 2.77 -12.84 8.56
N ILE A 327 3.08 -11.60 8.23
CA ILE A 327 4.42 -11.12 7.85
C ILE A 327 5.41 -11.30 9.01
N LEU A 328 5.05 -10.89 10.23
CA LEU A 328 5.88 -11.08 11.42
C LEU A 328 6.18 -12.56 11.69
N ARG A 329 5.20 -13.45 11.47
CA ARG A 329 5.41 -14.90 11.57
C ARG A 329 6.35 -15.43 10.48
N LYS A 330 6.23 -14.93 9.25
CA LYS A 330 7.13 -15.31 8.14
C LYS A 330 8.56 -14.82 8.40
N LEU A 331 8.74 -13.58 8.84
CA LEU A 331 10.04 -13.00 9.22
C LEU A 331 10.72 -13.79 10.34
N SER A 332 10.01 -14.09 11.44
CA SER A 332 10.56 -14.89 12.55
C SER A 332 10.89 -16.34 12.14
N THR A 333 10.14 -16.90 11.19
CA THR A 333 10.45 -18.23 10.62
C THR A 333 11.74 -18.18 9.79
N LEU A 334 11.90 -17.15 8.94
CA LEU A 334 13.14 -16.92 8.19
C LEU A 334 14.34 -16.74 9.11
N GLU A 335 14.19 -15.94 10.17
CA GLU A 335 15.23 -15.74 11.19
C GLU A 335 15.64 -17.07 11.83
N SER A 336 14.65 -17.88 12.22
CA SER A 336 14.88 -19.19 12.82
C SER A 336 15.61 -20.16 11.89
N ILE A 337 15.29 -20.14 10.59
CA ILE A 337 15.99 -20.97 9.59
C ILE A 337 17.42 -20.46 9.40
N TYR A 338 17.60 -19.14 9.29
CA TYR A 338 18.92 -18.52 9.16
C TYR A 338 19.82 -18.86 10.36
N GLN A 339 19.32 -18.69 11.59
CA GLN A 339 20.08 -18.99 12.80
C GLN A 339 20.53 -20.46 12.83
N LYS A 340 19.63 -21.41 12.52
CA LYS A 340 19.98 -22.83 12.42
C LYS A 340 21.03 -23.11 11.35
N LEU A 341 20.95 -22.44 10.20
CA LEU A 341 21.93 -22.58 9.13
C LEU A 341 23.31 -22.01 9.54
N SER A 342 23.32 -20.91 10.29
CA SER A 342 24.51 -20.24 10.82
C SER A 342 25.19 -21.07 11.90
N ASP A 343 24.43 -21.56 12.89
CA ASP A 343 24.94 -22.40 13.98
C ASP A 343 25.62 -23.66 13.43
N ALA A 344 24.99 -24.31 12.44
CA ALA A 344 25.58 -25.47 11.76
C ALA A 344 26.92 -25.15 11.07
N GLN A 345 27.12 -23.94 10.55
CA GLN A 345 28.42 -23.53 10.00
C GLN A 345 29.45 -23.29 11.10
N ALA A 346 29.05 -22.69 12.23
CA ALA A 346 29.95 -22.45 13.35
C ALA A 346 30.47 -23.78 13.94
N THR A 347 29.58 -24.74 14.17
CA THR A 347 29.96 -26.10 14.59
C THR A 347 30.91 -26.74 13.59
N ARG A 348 30.63 -26.64 12.29
CA ARG A 348 31.50 -27.22 11.26
C ARG A 348 32.88 -26.54 11.19
N ARG A 349 32.97 -25.22 11.37
CA ARG A 349 34.27 -24.53 11.44
C ARG A 349 35.07 -25.03 12.64
N MET A 350 34.41 -25.30 13.75
CA MET A 350 35.02 -25.90 14.94
C MET A 350 35.51 -27.33 14.66
N GLU A 351 34.70 -28.18 14.01
CA GLU A 351 35.11 -29.53 13.59
C GLU A 351 36.28 -29.50 12.59
N VAL A 352 36.28 -28.60 11.62
CA VAL A 352 37.39 -28.46 10.66
C VAL A 352 38.66 -28.02 11.37
N LEU A 353 38.56 -27.09 12.33
CA LEU A 353 39.69 -26.67 13.14
C LEU A 353 40.21 -27.83 14.00
N GLU A 354 39.32 -28.67 14.53
CA GLU A 354 39.68 -29.90 15.23
C GLU A 354 40.41 -30.89 14.30
N TRP A 355 39.90 -31.16 13.10
CA TRP A 355 40.56 -32.00 12.11
C TRP A 355 41.93 -31.46 11.69
N ILE A 356 42.05 -30.15 11.49
CA ILE A 356 43.34 -29.50 11.19
C ILE A 356 44.33 -29.73 12.34
N ILE A 357 43.88 -29.59 13.60
CA ILE A 357 44.72 -29.87 14.77
C ILE A 357 45.13 -31.34 14.81
N ILE A 358 44.19 -32.28 14.62
CA ILE A 358 44.47 -33.73 14.60
C ILE A 358 45.50 -34.06 13.51
N VAL A 359 45.35 -33.52 12.31
CA VAL A 359 46.28 -33.73 11.18
C VAL A 359 47.64 -33.12 11.48
N LEU A 360 47.71 -31.90 12.02
CA LEU A 360 48.96 -31.26 12.44
C LEU A 360 49.71 -32.10 13.49
N ILE A 361 49.00 -32.63 14.48
CA ILE A 361 49.56 -33.53 15.50
C ILE A 361 50.08 -34.82 14.88
N ALA A 362 49.29 -35.46 14.01
CA ALA A 362 49.67 -36.69 13.33
C ALA A 362 50.93 -36.51 12.48
N ILE A 363 50.99 -35.43 11.67
CA ILE A 363 52.15 -35.10 10.83
C ILE A 363 53.39 -34.81 11.71
N SER A 364 53.24 -33.98 12.74
CA SER A 364 54.31 -33.65 13.69
C SER A 364 54.88 -34.90 14.37
N THR A 365 54.03 -35.88 14.66
CA THR A 365 54.45 -37.13 15.30
C THR A 365 55.14 -38.08 14.31
N VAL A 366 54.70 -38.15 13.05
CA VAL A 366 55.21 -39.10 12.06
C VAL A 366 56.53 -38.63 11.41
N ILE A 367 56.71 -37.33 11.20
CA ILE A 367 57.92 -36.76 10.57
C ILE A 367 59.22 -37.16 11.29
N PRO A 368 59.35 -37.06 12.63
CA PRO A 368 60.55 -37.49 13.35
C PRO A 368 60.90 -38.96 13.14
N PHE A 369 59.91 -39.84 12.96
CA PHE A 369 60.13 -41.27 12.72
C PHE A 369 60.56 -41.60 11.28
N LEU A 370 60.25 -40.73 10.32
CA LEU A 370 60.67 -40.90 8.92
C LEU A 370 62.06 -40.30 8.64
N VAL A 371 62.46 -39.27 9.38
CA VAL A 371 63.78 -38.62 9.24
C VAL A 371 64.86 -39.33 10.09
N GLY A 372 64.47 -40.20 11.02
CA GLY A 372 65.36 -41.00 11.86
C GLY A 372 65.81 -42.36 11.28
N LYS A 373 65.53 -42.65 10.01
CA LYS A 373 66.14 -43.73 9.22
C LYS A 373 67.03 -43.12 8.16
#